data_AF-A0A167W2I6-F1
#
_entry.id   AF-A0A167W2I6-F1
#
_cell.length_a   1.000
_cell.length_b   1.000
_cell.length_c   1.000
_cell.angle_alpha   90.00
_cell.angle_beta   90.00
_cell.angle_gamma   90.00
#
_symmetry.space_group_name_H-M   'P 1'
#
loop_
_entity.id
_entity.type
_entity.pdbx_description
1 polymer ?
#
loop_
_entity_poly.entity_id
_entity_poly.type
_entity_poly.pdbx_seq_one_letter_code
_entity_poly.pdbx_strand_id
1 'polypeptide(L)'
;MTSLPYTPLDQIPYEFNDHPLPSETKTIRLSHNQYPFLGFVVGNVQWEGTLLERLRLPPCIPLEQEHGQWRFNKGLACRWNRLEMGLKGILQALGDHFELLLPSEIRAFRGPESHGYMKPRPTAKAMVTAILRSRDMFLPAWHTARTLSLSVQRFTRPRTPWMRHLVDIGIDPQWVQYLKNSPVGSFSEEYKRVGVVVHQLCHFPEQIPAFVEAGMPVWIYFSGTPAPNKLCYSGTILRKLYLPTPLEYRQATTAYHNIPDEAPHSPSPIPSPAPPGPASPAAGPHHDGPEPHAQSGQRRGETWPEFFARQEQSQRAQEAKETPEERQQRLQRAEAQNNHPLPGRKGPLCFIWEEEDGFWMRHRVARLQANDRFLEHAKTQRRYNAFNKEWDLCEDFDPKADPPEDHYGRA
;
A
#
# COMPACT_ATOMS: atom_id res chain seq x y z
N MET A 1 5.09 -24.12 -5.74
CA MET A 1 4.03 -23.13 -6.06
C MET A 1 3.54 -22.52 -4.76
N THR A 2 3.93 -21.29 -4.48
CA THR A 2 3.36 -20.50 -3.37
C THR A 2 1.97 -20.03 -3.80
N SER A 3 0.92 -20.49 -3.11
CA SER A 3 -0.42 -19.98 -3.32
C SER A 3 -0.44 -18.48 -3.01
N LEU A 4 -1.17 -17.71 -3.82
CA LEU A 4 -1.49 -16.34 -3.47
C LEU A 4 -2.22 -16.37 -2.11
N PRO A 5 -1.88 -15.50 -1.14
CA PRO A 5 -2.70 -15.36 0.06
C PRO A 5 -4.15 -15.12 -0.36
N TYR A 6 -5.10 -15.72 0.35
CA TYR A 6 -6.53 -15.65 0.02
C TYR A 6 -7.02 -14.20 0.21
N THR A 7 -6.81 -13.39 -0.82
CA THR A 7 -7.23 -12.00 -0.91
C THR A 7 -8.04 -11.89 -2.19
N PRO A 8 -9.36 -11.67 -2.09
CA PRO A 8 -10.21 -11.38 -3.24
C PRO A 8 -9.59 -10.28 -4.11
N LEU A 9 -9.69 -10.42 -5.44
CA LEU A 9 -9.01 -9.52 -6.39
C LEU A 9 -9.39 -8.05 -6.18
N ASP A 10 -10.65 -7.80 -5.80
CA ASP A 10 -11.22 -6.49 -5.46
C ASP A 10 -10.67 -5.89 -4.16
N GLN A 11 -9.98 -6.69 -3.34
CA GLN A 11 -9.32 -6.26 -2.11
C GLN A 11 -7.82 -6.05 -2.29
N ILE A 12 -7.26 -6.37 -3.47
CA ILE A 12 -5.85 -6.13 -3.78
C ILE A 12 -5.69 -4.66 -4.19
N PRO A 13 -4.86 -3.87 -3.49
CA PRO A 13 -4.70 -2.45 -3.80
C PRO A 13 -4.19 -2.22 -5.23
N TYR A 14 -4.84 -1.32 -5.96
CA TYR A 14 -4.40 -0.84 -7.27
C TYR A 14 -3.60 0.46 -7.13
N GLU A 15 -4.22 1.52 -6.61
CA GLU A 15 -3.67 2.88 -6.62
C GLU A 15 -2.80 3.19 -5.41
N PHE A 16 -1.77 4.00 -5.64
CA PHE A 16 -1.04 4.66 -4.56
C PHE A 16 -1.76 5.93 -4.17
N ASN A 17 -1.77 6.24 -2.88
CA ASN A 17 -2.02 7.60 -2.42
C ASN A 17 -0.97 8.53 -3.04
N ASP A 18 -1.26 9.84 -3.12
CA ASP A 18 -0.35 10.84 -3.72
C ASP A 18 1.08 10.81 -3.16
N HIS A 19 1.24 10.30 -1.94
CA HIS A 19 2.50 10.11 -1.25
C HIS A 19 2.66 8.65 -0.81
N PRO A 20 3.10 7.76 -1.72
CA PRO A 20 3.19 6.35 -1.42
C PRO A 20 4.23 6.09 -0.33
N LEU A 21 3.80 5.41 0.74
CA LEU A 21 4.64 5.05 1.87
C LEU A 21 5.51 3.83 1.53
N PRO A 22 6.72 3.73 2.07
CA PRO A 22 7.59 2.57 1.88
C PRO A 22 6.91 1.24 2.26
N SER A 23 6.05 1.24 3.29
CA SER A 23 5.31 0.05 3.71
C SER A 23 4.38 -0.50 2.63
N GLU A 24 3.82 0.36 1.77
CA GLU A 24 2.91 -0.03 0.70
C GLU A 24 3.63 -0.76 -0.44
N THR A 25 4.94 -0.62 -0.53
CA THR A 25 5.79 -1.34 -1.49
C THR A 25 6.08 -2.78 -1.05
N LYS A 26 5.79 -3.13 0.20
CA LYS A 26 6.07 -4.45 0.81
C LYS A 26 4.86 -5.39 0.77
N THR A 27 3.75 -4.97 0.17
CA THR A 27 2.50 -5.73 0.07
C THR A 27 2.23 -6.11 -1.37
N ILE A 28 1.61 -7.26 -1.61
CA ILE A 28 1.16 -7.66 -2.94
C ILE A 28 0.16 -6.63 -3.48
N ARG A 29 0.30 -6.27 -4.76
CA ARG A 29 -0.55 -5.28 -5.44
C ARG A 29 -0.94 -5.73 -6.82
N LEU A 30 -1.98 -5.09 -7.35
CA LEU A 30 -2.29 -5.13 -8.77
C LEU A 30 -1.17 -4.42 -9.56
N SER A 31 -0.93 -4.87 -10.79
CA SER A 31 0.08 -4.29 -11.70
C SER A 31 -0.17 -2.80 -11.90
N HIS A 32 0.79 -1.96 -11.47
CA HIS A 32 0.69 -0.51 -11.61
C HIS A 32 1.59 -0.02 -12.75
N ASN A 33 1.00 0.62 -13.77
CA ASN A 33 1.73 1.01 -14.98
C ASN A 33 2.85 2.03 -14.72
N GLN A 34 2.68 2.89 -13.70
CA GLN A 34 3.75 3.82 -13.32
C GLN A 34 4.89 3.16 -12.53
N TYR A 35 4.65 2.01 -11.89
CA TYR A 35 5.59 1.38 -10.95
C TYR A 35 5.71 -0.14 -11.16
N PRO A 36 6.06 -0.62 -12.37
CA PRO A 36 6.14 -2.06 -12.68
C PRO A 36 7.18 -2.80 -11.84
N PHE A 37 8.13 -2.06 -11.26
CA PHE A 37 9.25 -2.60 -10.48
C PHE A 37 8.89 -2.99 -9.05
N LEU A 38 7.71 -2.65 -8.53
CA LEU A 38 7.37 -2.89 -7.12
C LEU A 38 7.24 -4.38 -6.77
N GLY A 39 6.90 -5.22 -7.74
CA GLY A 39 6.89 -6.67 -7.53
C GLY A 39 8.28 -7.23 -7.17
N PHE A 40 9.36 -6.50 -7.50
CA PHE A 40 10.71 -6.90 -7.15
C PHE A 40 11.12 -6.57 -5.72
N VAL A 41 10.33 -5.80 -4.97
CA VAL A 41 10.64 -5.42 -3.60
C VAL A 41 10.85 -6.67 -2.75
N VAL A 42 11.97 -6.73 -2.05
CA VAL A 42 12.30 -7.84 -1.16
C VAL A 42 11.54 -7.64 0.15
N GLY A 43 10.72 -8.63 0.54
CA GLY A 43 9.96 -8.60 1.79
C GLY A 43 10.79 -8.97 3.01
N ASN A 44 11.80 -9.83 2.85
CA ASN A 44 12.68 -10.35 3.90
C ASN A 44 14.08 -9.73 3.89
N VAL A 45 14.18 -8.41 3.81
CA VAL A 45 15.49 -7.74 3.72
C VAL A 45 16.32 -7.96 4.97
N GLN A 46 17.49 -8.57 4.79
CA GLN A 46 18.58 -8.54 5.74
C GLN A 46 19.47 -7.33 5.41
N TRP A 47 19.66 -6.43 6.37
CA TRP A 47 20.51 -5.24 6.22
C TRP A 47 21.99 -5.61 6.40
N GLU A 48 22.46 -6.52 5.56
CA GLU A 48 23.77 -7.17 5.64
C GLU A 48 24.59 -6.99 4.35
N GLY A 49 25.89 -7.17 4.47
CA GLY A 49 26.84 -6.94 3.38
C GLY A 49 27.18 -5.46 3.18
N THR A 50 28.30 -5.19 2.52
CA THR A 50 28.96 -3.87 2.47
C THR A 50 28.09 -2.72 1.95
N LEU A 51 27.06 -3.03 1.15
CA LEU A 51 26.11 -2.04 0.62
C LEU A 51 24.97 -1.75 1.59
N LEU A 52 24.32 -2.78 2.15
CA LEU A 52 23.13 -2.62 3.00
C LEU A 52 23.45 -2.46 4.48
N GLU A 53 24.63 -2.88 4.95
CA GLU A 53 25.05 -2.70 6.36
C GLU A 53 25.06 -1.22 6.77
N ARG A 54 25.27 -0.31 5.80
CA ARG A 54 25.22 1.14 6.01
C ARG A 54 23.83 1.63 6.42
N LEU A 55 22.79 0.87 6.08
CA LEU A 55 21.39 1.12 6.42
C LEU A 55 20.96 0.39 7.70
N ARG A 56 21.82 -0.48 8.26
CA ARG A 56 21.55 -1.17 9.52
C ARG A 56 21.55 -0.16 10.66
N LEU A 57 20.41 -0.06 11.34
CA LEU A 57 20.25 0.81 12.50
C LEU A 57 20.47 0.00 13.79
N PRO A 58 21.18 0.56 14.78
CA PRO A 58 21.23 -0.02 16.13
C PRO A 58 19.86 0.07 16.83
N PRO A 59 19.64 -0.67 17.93
CA PRO A 59 18.39 -0.61 18.70
C PRO A 59 18.03 0.81 19.15
N CYS A 60 19.04 1.57 19.58
CA CYS A 60 18.91 2.99 19.90
C CYS A 60 19.42 3.83 18.72
N ILE A 61 18.50 4.41 17.94
CA ILE A 61 18.86 5.21 16.77
C ILE A 61 19.65 6.45 17.23
N PRO A 62 20.86 6.70 16.68
CA PRO A 62 21.69 7.82 17.10
C PRO A 62 21.12 9.13 16.59
N LEU A 63 20.54 9.90 17.52
CA LEU A 63 20.02 11.23 17.27
C LEU A 63 20.93 12.29 17.92
N GLU A 64 21.00 13.45 17.28
CA GLU A 64 21.69 14.63 17.79
C GLU A 64 20.64 15.72 18.04
N GLN A 65 20.79 16.48 19.13
CA GLN A 65 19.95 17.64 19.41
C GLN A 65 20.75 18.92 19.13
N GLU A 66 20.18 19.81 18.32
CA GLU A 66 20.82 21.06 17.90
C GLU A 66 19.74 22.15 17.80
N HIS A 67 19.91 23.26 18.52
CA HIS A 67 18.95 24.38 18.57
C HIS A 67 17.49 23.96 18.87
N GLY A 68 17.30 23.03 19.82
CA GLY A 68 15.97 22.55 20.21
C GLY A 68 15.31 21.62 19.18
N GLN A 69 16.00 21.27 18.09
CA GLN A 69 15.53 20.31 17.09
C GLN A 69 16.33 19.02 17.14
N TRP A 70 15.69 17.92 16.76
CA TRP A 70 16.27 16.58 16.67
C TRP A 70 16.74 16.30 15.26
N ARG A 71 17.92 15.69 15.13
CA ARG A 71 18.55 15.35 13.86
C ARG A 71 19.02 13.91 13.88
N PHE A 72 19.03 13.27 12.71
CA PHE A 72 19.83 12.06 12.56
C PHE A 72 21.30 12.42 12.68
N ASN A 73 22.11 11.54 13.29
CA ASN A 73 23.55 11.72 13.35
C ASN A 73 24.12 12.15 11.99
N LYS A 74 24.83 13.29 11.97
CA LYS A 74 25.28 13.94 10.72
C LYS A 74 26.12 12.99 9.85
N GLY A 75 27.01 12.22 10.48
CA GLY A 75 27.86 11.25 9.79
C GLY A 75 27.08 10.11 9.12
N LEU A 76 26.04 9.59 9.80
CA LEU A 76 25.14 8.58 9.24
C LEU A 76 24.27 9.14 8.12
N ALA A 77 23.68 10.32 8.32
CA ALA A 77 22.86 10.99 7.31
C ALA A 77 23.66 11.26 6.03
N CYS A 78 24.88 11.80 6.13
CA CYS A 78 25.78 11.98 4.98
C CYS A 78 26.17 10.66 4.29
N ARG A 79 26.30 9.55 5.03
CA ARG A 79 26.54 8.23 4.44
C ARG A 79 25.34 7.73 3.63
N TRP A 80 24.12 7.91 4.14
CA TRP A 80 22.89 7.54 3.45
C TRP A 80 22.69 8.37 2.18
N ASN A 81 22.94 9.68 2.26
CA ASN A 81 22.80 10.58 1.12
C ASN A 81 23.81 10.25 0.00
N ARG A 82 25.07 9.98 0.34
CA ARG A 82 26.06 9.53 -0.65
C ARG A 82 25.67 8.22 -1.32
N LEU A 83 25.10 7.28 -0.56
CA LEU A 83 24.60 6.03 -1.11
C LEU A 83 23.46 6.31 -2.09
N GLU A 84 22.42 7.06 -1.67
CA GLU A 84 21.29 7.46 -2.50
C GLU A 84 21.73 8.14 -3.81
N MET A 85 22.67 9.09 -3.73
CA MET A 85 23.21 9.78 -4.91
C MET A 85 23.99 8.84 -5.83
N GLY A 86 24.80 7.94 -5.27
CA GLY A 86 25.52 6.93 -6.07
C GLY A 86 24.59 6.01 -6.86
N LEU A 87 23.46 5.63 -6.27
CA LEU A 87 22.47 4.79 -6.93
C LEU A 87 21.70 5.53 -8.02
N LYS A 88 21.32 6.78 -7.76
CA LYS A 88 20.75 7.67 -8.80
C LYS A 88 21.73 7.84 -9.96
N GLY A 89 23.04 7.95 -9.67
CA GLY A 89 24.10 8.00 -10.67
C GLY A 89 24.20 6.73 -11.52
N ILE A 90 24.21 5.54 -10.90
CA ILE A 90 24.17 4.27 -11.64
C ILE A 90 22.93 4.21 -12.55
N LEU A 91 21.78 4.53 -11.97
CA LEU A 91 20.49 4.49 -12.66
C LEU A 91 20.51 5.32 -13.94
N GLN A 92 21.00 6.55 -13.81
CA GLN A 92 21.16 7.47 -14.93
C GLN A 92 22.13 6.91 -15.97
N ALA A 93 23.32 6.47 -15.55
CA ALA A 93 24.34 5.93 -16.45
C ALA A 93 23.86 4.70 -17.25
N LEU A 94 23.18 3.77 -16.57
CA LEU A 94 22.59 2.60 -17.22
C LEU A 94 21.44 2.99 -18.16
N GLY A 95 20.60 3.94 -17.75
CA GLY A 95 19.51 4.44 -18.59
C GLY A 95 20.01 5.05 -19.89
N ASP A 96 21.02 5.91 -19.80
CA ASP A 96 21.61 6.61 -20.93
C ASP A 96 22.35 5.65 -21.87
N HIS A 97 23.15 4.73 -21.33
CA HIS A 97 23.97 3.83 -22.16
C HIS A 97 23.16 2.79 -22.93
N PHE A 98 22.06 2.32 -22.34
CA PHE A 98 21.25 1.26 -22.93
C PHE A 98 19.97 1.78 -23.60
N GLU A 99 19.86 3.09 -23.77
CA GLU A 99 18.73 3.76 -24.43
C GLU A 99 17.39 3.23 -23.92
N LEU A 100 17.25 3.17 -22.60
CA LEU A 100 16.06 2.58 -21.98
C LEU A 100 14.80 3.38 -22.31
N LEU A 101 14.08 2.93 -23.34
CA LEU A 101 12.75 3.41 -23.68
C LEU A 101 11.74 2.85 -22.67
N LEU A 102 11.61 3.55 -21.55
CA LEU A 102 10.50 3.30 -20.64
C LEU A 102 9.21 3.86 -21.24
N PRO A 103 8.07 3.16 -21.12
CA PRO A 103 6.77 3.78 -21.30
C PRO A 103 6.72 5.11 -20.54
N SER A 104 6.21 6.16 -21.18
CA SER A 104 6.13 7.52 -20.62
C SER A 104 5.37 7.60 -19.29
N GLU A 105 4.58 6.58 -18.98
CA GLU A 105 3.83 6.44 -17.74
C GLU A 105 4.71 6.01 -16.55
N ILE A 106 5.87 5.39 -16.77
CA ILE A 106 6.75 4.92 -15.69
C ILE A 106 7.29 6.13 -14.93
N ARG A 107 7.06 6.13 -13.61
CA ARG A 107 7.53 7.17 -12.71
C ARG A 107 8.62 6.64 -11.80
N ALA A 108 9.61 7.49 -11.53
CA ALA A 108 10.54 7.23 -10.45
C ALA A 108 9.79 7.29 -9.11
N PHE A 109 9.99 6.26 -8.27
CA PHE A 109 9.49 6.32 -6.90
C PHE A 109 10.30 7.37 -6.12
N ARG A 110 9.68 8.04 -5.13
CA ARG A 110 10.39 9.07 -4.35
C ARG A 110 11.63 8.49 -3.67
N GLY A 111 12.72 9.25 -3.62
CA GLY A 111 13.95 8.80 -2.97
C GLY A 111 13.87 8.81 -1.43
N PRO A 112 14.79 8.11 -0.73
CA PRO A 112 14.92 8.19 0.73
C PRO A 112 14.91 9.61 1.27
N GLU A 113 15.58 10.55 0.60
CA GLU A 113 15.67 11.95 1.04
C GLU A 113 14.30 12.64 1.16
N SER A 114 13.31 12.24 0.35
CA SER A 114 11.98 12.84 0.39
C SER A 114 11.27 12.63 1.72
N HIS A 115 11.73 11.67 2.53
CA HIS A 115 11.18 11.38 3.86
C HIS A 115 11.89 12.17 4.96
N GLY A 116 12.91 12.96 4.61
CA GLY A 116 13.47 14.00 5.44
C GLY A 116 14.40 13.52 6.54
N TYR A 117 15.11 12.40 6.37
CA TYR A 117 16.15 11.99 7.33
C TYR A 117 17.31 13.00 7.45
N MET A 118 17.48 13.89 6.47
CA MET A 118 18.47 14.97 6.47
C MET A 118 17.95 16.25 7.17
N LYS A 119 16.62 16.38 7.34
CA LYS A 119 15.97 17.59 7.84
C LYS A 119 15.73 17.47 9.36
N PRO A 120 16.06 18.50 10.16
CA PRO A 120 15.77 18.51 11.59
C PRO A 120 14.25 18.43 11.85
N ARG A 121 13.87 17.83 12.98
CA ARG A 121 12.47 17.65 13.41
C ARG A 121 12.23 18.21 14.82
N PRO A 122 11.00 18.66 15.14
CA PRO A 122 10.68 19.16 16.48
C PRO A 122 10.81 18.11 17.58
N THR A 123 10.56 16.83 17.27
CA THR A 123 10.56 15.74 18.25
C THR A 123 11.45 14.56 17.82
N ALA A 124 12.01 13.86 18.79
CA ALA A 124 12.77 12.62 18.55
C ALA A 124 11.94 11.56 17.83
N LYS A 125 10.65 11.41 18.20
CA LYS A 125 9.70 10.48 17.57
C LYS A 125 9.52 10.80 16.08
N ALA A 126 9.32 12.07 15.72
CA ALA A 126 9.20 12.47 14.32
C ALA A 126 10.50 12.20 13.54
N MET A 127 11.66 12.41 14.16
CA MET A 127 12.96 12.12 13.56
C MET A 127 13.16 10.62 13.32
N VAL A 128 12.82 9.77 14.30
CA VAL A 128 12.87 8.30 14.16
C VAL A 128 11.96 7.82 13.04
N THR A 129 10.72 8.31 12.98
CA THR A 129 9.77 7.97 11.90
C THR A 129 10.33 8.36 10.53
N ALA A 130 10.92 9.55 10.40
CA ALA A 130 11.55 9.99 9.17
C ALA A 130 12.72 9.06 8.77
N ILE A 131 13.58 8.67 9.71
CA ILE A 131 14.71 7.75 9.49
C ILE A 131 14.22 6.37 9.03
N LEU A 132 13.25 5.79 9.72
CA LEU A 132 12.72 4.45 9.39
C LEU A 132 12.06 4.43 8.02
N ARG A 133 11.24 5.45 7.71
CA ARG A 133 10.64 5.59 6.38
C ARG A 133 11.73 5.75 5.30
N SER A 134 12.68 6.64 5.52
CA SER A 134 13.80 6.86 4.58
C SER A 134 14.59 5.59 4.32
N ARG A 135 14.89 4.80 5.37
CA ARG A 135 15.61 3.52 5.24
C ARG A 135 14.88 2.55 4.32
N ASP A 136 13.58 2.39 4.55
CA ASP A 136 12.78 1.41 3.81
C ASP A 136 12.60 1.85 2.34
N MET A 137 12.70 3.14 2.05
CA MET A 137 12.65 3.71 0.70
C MET A 137 13.90 3.47 -0.15
N PHE A 138 15.00 2.98 0.45
CA PHE A 138 16.13 2.51 -0.35
C PHE A 138 15.71 1.30 -1.20
N LEU A 139 14.75 0.48 -0.75
CA LEU A 139 14.37 -0.74 -1.47
C LEU A 139 13.68 -0.44 -2.81
N PRO A 140 12.58 0.34 -2.88
CA PRO A 140 11.91 0.62 -4.15
C PRO A 140 12.83 1.33 -5.14
N ALA A 141 13.60 2.32 -4.68
CA ALA A 141 14.55 3.06 -5.52
C ALA A 141 15.60 2.13 -6.18
N TRP A 142 16.03 1.09 -5.47
CA TRP A 142 17.01 0.13 -5.99
C TRP A 142 16.35 -0.91 -6.89
N HIS A 143 15.09 -1.24 -6.66
CA HIS A 143 14.33 -2.16 -7.51
C HIS A 143 13.90 -1.51 -8.83
N THR A 144 13.68 -0.18 -8.87
CA THR A 144 13.62 0.56 -10.13
C THR A 144 14.88 0.32 -10.96
N ALA A 145 16.07 0.34 -10.32
CA ALA A 145 17.34 0.07 -11.00
C ALA A 145 17.45 -1.35 -11.54
N ARG A 146 16.93 -2.32 -10.77
CA ARG A 146 16.85 -3.72 -11.21
C ARG A 146 15.92 -3.88 -12.42
N THR A 147 14.73 -3.28 -12.40
CA THR A 147 13.78 -3.39 -13.51
C THR A 147 14.30 -2.73 -14.77
N LEU A 148 14.95 -1.57 -14.64
CA LEU A 148 15.67 -0.93 -15.73
C LEU A 148 16.76 -1.84 -16.29
N SER A 149 17.55 -2.45 -15.42
CA SER A 149 18.57 -3.42 -15.84
C SER A 149 17.96 -4.62 -16.57
N LEU A 150 16.79 -5.12 -16.18
CA LEU A 150 16.10 -6.22 -16.87
C LEU A 150 15.61 -5.82 -18.27
N SER A 151 15.16 -4.58 -18.44
CA SER A 151 14.76 -4.03 -19.75
C SER A 151 15.93 -3.94 -20.73
N VAL A 152 17.16 -3.84 -20.22
CA VAL A 152 18.38 -3.75 -21.02
C VAL A 152 18.85 -5.10 -21.58
N GLN A 153 18.61 -6.24 -20.91
CA GLN A 153 19.30 -7.48 -21.31
C GLN A 153 18.70 -8.80 -20.82
N ARG A 154 19.07 -9.85 -21.55
CA ARG A 154 18.91 -11.27 -21.23
C ARG A 154 20.04 -11.70 -20.27
N PHE A 155 19.88 -11.48 -18.96
CA PHE A 155 20.94 -11.59 -17.93
C PHE A 155 21.45 -13.00 -17.59
N THR A 156 21.14 -14.03 -18.39
CA THR A 156 21.63 -15.41 -18.15
C THR A 156 23.10 -15.63 -18.52
N ARG A 157 23.88 -14.58 -18.85
CA ARG A 157 25.30 -14.71 -19.24
C ARG A 157 26.28 -14.23 -18.15
N PRO A 158 27.41 -14.94 -17.94
CA PRO A 158 28.32 -14.75 -16.80
C PRO A 158 29.11 -13.42 -16.75
N ARG A 159 29.08 -12.61 -17.82
CA ARG A 159 29.60 -11.23 -17.84
C ARG A 159 28.48 -10.31 -18.30
N THR A 160 27.69 -9.82 -17.36
CA THR A 160 26.53 -8.98 -17.63
C THR A 160 27.01 -7.59 -18.11
N PRO A 161 26.71 -7.18 -19.36
CA PRO A 161 27.24 -5.95 -19.96
C PRO A 161 27.11 -4.67 -19.12
N TRP A 162 26.07 -4.55 -18.28
CA TRP A 162 25.94 -3.41 -17.35
C TRP A 162 27.15 -3.28 -16.39
N MET A 163 27.70 -4.39 -15.89
CA MET A 163 28.85 -4.35 -14.97
C MET A 163 30.08 -3.79 -15.66
N ARG A 164 30.30 -4.20 -16.91
CA ARG A 164 31.43 -3.71 -17.71
C ARG A 164 31.26 -2.22 -17.96
N HIS A 165 30.07 -1.79 -18.37
CA HIS A 165 29.80 -0.37 -18.59
C HIS A 165 30.05 0.47 -17.32
N LEU A 166 29.57 0.04 -16.16
CA LEU A 166 29.82 0.77 -14.90
C LEU A 166 31.32 0.91 -14.60
N VAL A 167 32.11 -0.15 -14.84
CA VAL A 167 33.57 -0.09 -14.68
C VAL A 167 34.20 0.85 -15.72
N ASP A 168 33.73 0.80 -16.97
CA ASP A 168 34.26 1.62 -18.07
C ASP A 168 34.03 3.12 -17.84
N ILE A 169 32.93 3.50 -17.18
CA ILE A 169 32.66 4.90 -16.76
C ILE A 169 33.35 5.28 -15.43
N GLY A 170 34.20 4.41 -14.89
CA GLY A 170 35.03 4.69 -13.72
C GLY A 170 34.42 4.34 -12.37
N ILE A 171 33.32 3.57 -12.31
CA ILE A 171 32.83 3.04 -11.03
C ILE A 171 33.77 1.94 -10.55
N ASP A 172 34.13 2.00 -9.27
CA ASP A 172 34.98 1.02 -8.62
C ASP A 172 34.45 -0.42 -8.83
N PRO A 173 35.27 -1.35 -9.36
CA PRO A 173 34.84 -2.73 -9.64
C PRO A 173 34.37 -3.49 -8.41
N GLN A 174 34.94 -3.21 -7.23
CA GLN A 174 34.52 -3.83 -5.97
C GLN A 174 33.11 -3.37 -5.61
N TRP A 175 32.79 -2.10 -5.85
CA TRP A 175 31.45 -1.57 -5.62
C TRP A 175 30.41 -2.18 -6.59
N VAL A 176 30.77 -2.37 -7.86
CA VAL A 176 29.93 -3.10 -8.83
C VAL A 176 29.68 -4.54 -8.37
N GLN A 177 30.70 -5.20 -7.81
CA GLN A 177 30.59 -6.55 -7.26
C GLN A 177 29.69 -6.60 -6.02
N TYR A 178 29.77 -5.59 -5.14
CA TYR A 178 28.84 -5.47 -4.02
C TYR A 178 27.40 -5.31 -4.49
N LEU A 179 27.16 -4.52 -5.54
CA LEU A 179 25.83 -4.34 -6.10
C LEU A 179 25.27 -5.66 -6.64
N LYS A 180 26.08 -6.40 -7.41
CA LYS A 180 25.72 -7.73 -7.94
C LYS A 180 25.35 -8.73 -6.85
N ASN A 181 26.12 -8.76 -5.75
CA ASN A 181 25.93 -9.73 -4.68
C ASN A 181 24.84 -9.33 -3.68
N SER A 182 24.34 -8.10 -3.73
CA SER A 182 23.25 -7.65 -2.88
C SER A 182 21.91 -8.31 -3.23
N PRO A 183 20.91 -8.28 -2.33
CA PRO A 183 19.52 -8.69 -2.63
C PRO A 183 18.90 -8.01 -3.87
N VAL A 184 19.48 -6.90 -4.28
CA VAL A 184 19.04 -6.09 -5.41
C VAL A 184 19.64 -6.55 -6.73
N GLY A 185 20.92 -6.94 -6.76
CA GLY A 185 21.58 -7.45 -7.96
C GLY A 185 21.47 -8.97 -8.16
N SER A 186 21.17 -9.70 -7.08
CA SER A 186 21.08 -11.16 -7.09
C SER A 186 19.72 -11.67 -7.54
N PHE A 187 19.72 -12.76 -8.31
CA PHE A 187 18.52 -13.52 -8.70
C PHE A 187 18.25 -14.70 -7.76
N SER A 188 18.96 -14.77 -6.63
CA SER A 188 18.80 -15.84 -5.64
C SER A 188 17.36 -15.92 -5.11
N GLU A 189 16.84 -17.13 -5.02
CA GLU A 189 15.55 -17.45 -4.38
C GLU A 189 15.55 -17.19 -2.86
N GLU A 190 16.72 -16.95 -2.27
CA GLU A 190 16.88 -16.55 -0.86
C GLU A 190 16.11 -15.25 -0.55
N TYR A 191 16.00 -14.35 -1.53
CA TYR A 191 15.31 -13.08 -1.40
C TYR A 191 13.86 -13.21 -1.86
N LYS A 192 12.95 -13.35 -0.88
CA LYS A 192 11.51 -13.44 -1.11
C LYS A 192 10.98 -12.09 -1.57
N ARG A 193 10.78 -11.98 -2.89
CA ARG A 193 10.16 -10.80 -3.49
C ARG A 193 8.65 -10.82 -3.25
N VAL A 194 8.07 -9.64 -3.12
CA VAL A 194 6.64 -9.44 -2.86
C VAL A 194 5.80 -9.98 -4.02
N GLY A 195 6.24 -9.74 -5.25
CA GLY A 195 5.53 -10.13 -6.46
C GLY A 195 4.38 -9.19 -6.84
N VAL A 196 3.68 -9.52 -7.93
CA VAL A 196 2.62 -8.67 -8.48
C VAL A 196 1.47 -9.51 -9.05
N VAL A 197 0.26 -9.00 -8.90
CA VAL A 197 -0.93 -9.54 -9.57
C VAL A 197 -1.16 -8.78 -10.86
N VAL A 198 -0.93 -9.43 -12.00
CA VAL A 198 -1.16 -8.87 -13.32
C VAL A 198 -2.65 -8.94 -13.63
N HIS A 199 -3.24 -7.77 -13.90
CA HIS A 199 -4.63 -7.65 -14.32
C HIS A 199 -4.75 -6.99 -15.70
N GLN A 200 -5.98 -6.93 -16.19
CA GLN A 200 -6.34 -6.52 -17.55
C GLN A 200 -5.99 -5.06 -17.94
N LEU A 201 -5.44 -4.22 -17.06
CA LEU A 201 -4.97 -2.87 -17.45
C LEU A 201 -3.44 -2.76 -17.39
N CYS A 202 -2.73 -3.89 -17.30
CA CYS A 202 -1.29 -3.93 -17.36
C CYS A 202 -0.79 -3.47 -18.74
N HIS A 203 0.01 -2.40 -18.77
CA HIS A 203 0.61 -1.84 -19.99
C HIS A 203 2.02 -2.41 -20.29
N PHE A 204 2.46 -3.42 -19.52
CA PHE A 204 3.78 -4.06 -19.68
C PHE A 204 3.71 -5.61 -19.78
N PRO A 205 2.78 -6.19 -20.56
CA PRO A 205 2.64 -7.65 -20.65
C PRO A 205 3.87 -8.33 -21.29
N GLU A 206 4.63 -7.64 -22.14
CA GLU A 206 5.83 -8.15 -22.81
C GLU A 206 7.00 -8.38 -21.84
N GLN A 207 7.06 -7.64 -20.74
CA GLN A 207 8.15 -7.69 -19.77
C GLN A 207 7.96 -8.78 -18.71
N ILE A 208 6.72 -9.26 -18.53
CA ILE A 208 6.39 -10.26 -17.49
C ILE A 208 7.24 -11.53 -17.58
N PRO A 209 7.52 -12.14 -18.75
CA PRO A 209 8.40 -13.31 -18.81
C PRO A 209 9.80 -13.05 -18.27
N ALA A 210 10.40 -11.89 -18.61
CA ALA A 210 11.69 -11.50 -18.07
C ALA A 210 11.61 -11.27 -16.55
N PHE A 211 10.48 -10.79 -16.04
CA PHE A 211 10.30 -10.63 -14.60
C PHE A 211 10.20 -11.97 -13.85
N VAL A 212 9.51 -12.95 -14.43
CA VAL A 212 9.43 -14.31 -13.89
C VAL A 212 10.81 -14.97 -13.89
N GLU A 213 11.56 -14.89 -15.01
CA GLU A 213 12.95 -15.36 -15.08
C GLU A 213 13.86 -14.68 -14.04
N ALA A 214 13.55 -13.42 -13.71
CA ALA A 214 14.25 -12.64 -12.71
C ALA A 214 13.86 -12.97 -11.25
N GLY A 215 13.07 -14.03 -11.03
CA GLY A 215 12.64 -14.50 -9.71
C GLY A 215 11.55 -13.66 -9.07
N MET A 216 10.78 -12.88 -9.84
CA MET A 216 9.61 -12.17 -9.34
C MET A 216 8.40 -13.10 -9.31
N PRO A 217 7.72 -13.27 -8.16
CA PRO A 217 6.43 -13.95 -8.14
C PRO A 217 5.40 -13.16 -8.95
N VAL A 218 4.70 -13.84 -9.86
CA VAL A 218 3.68 -13.24 -10.71
C VAL A 218 2.42 -14.08 -10.64
N TRP A 219 1.29 -13.42 -10.41
CA TRP A 219 -0.04 -14.04 -10.50
C TRP A 219 -0.81 -13.37 -11.62
N ILE A 220 -1.29 -14.14 -12.60
CA ILE A 220 -2.03 -13.61 -13.75
C ILE A 220 -3.49 -13.96 -13.56
N TYR A 221 -4.34 -12.93 -13.52
CA TYR A 221 -5.78 -13.14 -13.38
C TYR A 221 -6.43 -13.51 -14.72
N PHE A 222 -7.10 -14.67 -14.77
CA PHE A 222 -7.93 -15.09 -15.91
C PHE A 222 -9.40 -15.18 -15.47
N SER A 223 -10.31 -14.52 -16.21
CA SER A 223 -11.76 -14.63 -15.94
C SER A 223 -12.35 -15.89 -16.58
N GLY A 224 -13.16 -16.63 -15.82
CA GLY A 224 -13.91 -17.80 -16.28
C GLY A 224 -15.11 -17.49 -17.18
N THR A 225 -15.65 -16.26 -17.10
CA THR A 225 -16.67 -15.71 -18.00
C THR A 225 -16.03 -14.58 -18.82
N PRO A 226 -15.30 -14.91 -19.90
CA PRO A 226 -14.72 -13.90 -20.77
C PRO A 226 -15.86 -13.15 -21.48
N ALA A 227 -16.25 -11.98 -20.97
CA ALA A 227 -17.11 -11.09 -21.74
C ALA A 227 -16.39 -10.74 -23.05
N PRO A 228 -17.06 -10.78 -24.22
CA PRO A 228 -16.37 -10.91 -25.51
C PRO A 228 -15.41 -9.78 -25.91
N ASN A 229 -15.34 -8.66 -25.17
CA ASN A 229 -14.63 -7.47 -25.66
C ASN A 229 -13.48 -6.93 -24.80
N LYS A 230 -13.16 -7.48 -23.61
CA LYS A 230 -12.11 -6.85 -22.75
C LYS A 230 -11.28 -7.77 -21.84
N LEU A 231 -10.96 -9.01 -22.22
CA LEU A 231 -9.78 -9.64 -21.62
C LEU A 231 -8.53 -9.17 -22.37
N CYS A 232 -7.87 -8.17 -21.80
CA CYS A 232 -6.75 -7.40 -22.38
C CYS A 232 -5.49 -8.21 -22.73
N TYR A 233 -5.45 -9.52 -22.46
CA TYR A 233 -4.32 -10.36 -22.86
C TYR A 233 -4.42 -10.95 -24.26
N SER A 234 -5.54 -10.74 -24.97
CA SER A 234 -5.66 -11.20 -26.36
C SER A 234 -4.56 -10.59 -27.22
N GLY A 235 -3.82 -11.43 -27.95
CA GLY A 235 -2.66 -10.99 -28.76
C GLY A 235 -1.37 -10.72 -27.97
N THR A 236 -1.39 -10.79 -26.64
CA THR A 236 -0.17 -10.59 -25.81
C THR A 236 0.58 -11.90 -25.57
N ILE A 237 1.86 -11.79 -25.20
CA ILE A 237 2.69 -12.95 -24.81
C ILE A 237 2.14 -13.68 -23.58
N LEU A 238 1.39 -12.98 -22.71
CA LEU A 238 0.83 -13.55 -21.49
C LEU A 238 -0.20 -14.65 -21.77
N ARG A 239 -1.10 -14.41 -22.73
CA ARG A 239 -2.07 -15.42 -23.15
C ARG A 239 -1.39 -16.61 -23.83
N LYS A 240 -0.30 -16.37 -24.57
CA LYS A 240 0.44 -17.44 -25.25
C LYS A 240 1.18 -18.35 -24.28
N LEU A 241 1.82 -17.77 -23.26
CA LEU A 241 2.71 -18.50 -22.35
C LEU A 241 2.05 -19.00 -21.07
N TYR A 242 1.05 -18.29 -20.55
CA TYR A 242 0.52 -18.52 -19.20
C TYR A 242 -0.99 -18.78 -19.16
N LEU A 243 -1.68 -18.85 -20.29
CA LEU A 243 -3.10 -19.21 -20.31
C LEU A 243 -3.25 -20.65 -19.78
N PRO A 244 -3.97 -20.87 -18.67
CA PRO A 244 -4.16 -22.22 -18.14
C PRO A 244 -4.93 -23.07 -19.15
N THR A 245 -4.51 -24.32 -19.28
CA THR A 245 -5.25 -25.33 -20.04
C THR A 245 -6.62 -25.58 -19.39
N PRO A 246 -7.61 -26.10 -20.14
CA PRO A 246 -8.90 -26.49 -19.56
C PRO A 246 -8.78 -27.53 -18.43
N LEU A 247 -7.70 -28.31 -18.40
CA LEU A 247 -7.44 -29.25 -17.31
C LEU A 247 -6.94 -28.52 -16.06
N GLU A 248 -5.93 -27.65 -16.20
CA GLU A 248 -5.39 -26.84 -15.08
C GLU A 248 -6.47 -25.94 -14.48
N TYR A 249 -7.31 -25.33 -15.33
CA TYR A 249 -8.44 -24.51 -14.87
C TYR A 249 -9.45 -25.33 -14.04
N ARG A 250 -9.83 -26.52 -14.52
CA ARG A 250 -10.71 -27.44 -13.77
C ARG A 250 -10.06 -27.87 -12.46
N GLN A 251 -8.79 -28.26 -12.48
CA GLN A 251 -8.06 -28.65 -11.27
C GLN A 251 -8.00 -27.52 -10.24
N ALA A 252 -7.73 -26.28 -10.67
CA ALA A 252 -7.71 -25.12 -9.80
C ALA A 252 -9.10 -24.80 -9.23
N THR A 253 -10.15 -24.95 -10.05
CA THR A 253 -11.54 -24.75 -9.62
C THR A 253 -11.96 -25.82 -8.63
N THR A 254 -11.65 -27.09 -8.89
CA THR A 254 -11.92 -28.20 -7.96
C THR A 254 -11.14 -28.04 -6.67
N ALA A 255 -9.86 -27.63 -6.73
CA ALA A 255 -9.07 -27.35 -5.54
C ALA A 255 -9.67 -26.22 -4.70
N TYR A 256 -10.18 -25.15 -5.33
CA TYR A 256 -10.90 -24.06 -4.64
C TYR A 256 -12.18 -24.56 -3.93
N HIS A 257 -12.95 -25.43 -4.57
CA HIS A 257 -14.17 -26.01 -3.99
C HIS A 257 -13.90 -27.09 -2.92
N ASN A 258 -12.70 -27.68 -2.94
CA ASN A 258 -12.27 -28.72 -2.00
C ASN A 258 -11.41 -28.19 -0.85
N ILE A 259 -11.19 -26.87 -0.74
CA ILE A 259 -10.60 -26.28 0.48
C ILE A 259 -11.61 -26.57 1.60
N PRO A 260 -11.25 -27.35 2.64
CA PRO A 260 -12.18 -27.64 3.72
C PRO A 260 -12.64 -26.33 4.36
N ASP A 261 -13.95 -26.14 4.48
CA ASP A 261 -14.60 -25.00 5.15
C ASP A 261 -14.35 -24.95 6.68
N GLU A 262 -13.30 -25.63 7.17
CA GLU A 262 -12.95 -25.72 8.58
C GLU A 262 -11.71 -24.86 8.92
N ALA A 263 -11.95 -23.55 8.97
CA ALA A 263 -11.56 -22.75 10.13
C ALA A 263 -12.80 -21.89 10.48
N PRO A 264 -13.23 -21.84 11.76
CA PRO A 264 -14.64 -21.73 12.11
C PRO A 264 -15.23 -20.35 11.81
N HIS A 265 -16.13 -20.31 10.84
CA HIS A 265 -17.15 -19.27 10.73
C HIS A 265 -18.53 -19.94 10.69
N SER A 266 -19.16 -20.04 11.86
CA SER A 266 -20.54 -20.49 11.99
C SER A 266 -21.45 -19.59 11.13
N PRO A 267 -22.25 -20.16 10.21
CA PRO A 267 -23.27 -19.43 9.48
C PRO A 267 -24.52 -19.32 10.35
N SER A 268 -25.18 -18.17 10.30
CA SER A 268 -26.60 -18.08 10.64
C SER A 268 -27.33 -17.37 9.50
N PRO A 269 -28.61 -17.73 9.28
CA PRO A 269 -29.11 -18.03 7.95
C PRO A 269 -29.75 -16.83 7.26
N ILE A 270 -29.54 -16.76 5.95
CA ILE A 270 -30.25 -15.89 5.02
C ILE A 270 -31.65 -16.49 4.77
N PRO A 271 -32.75 -15.75 4.92
CA PRO A 271 -33.99 -16.07 4.23
C PRO A 271 -33.99 -15.49 2.82
N SER A 272 -34.47 -16.33 1.89
CA SER A 272 -34.67 -16.15 0.45
C SER A 272 -35.55 -14.94 0.04
N PRO A 273 -35.63 -14.62 -1.27
CA PRO A 273 -35.80 -13.26 -1.79
C PRO A 273 -37.26 -12.79 -1.91
N ALA A 274 -37.46 -11.49 -1.75
CA ALA A 274 -38.70 -10.76 -2.05
C ALA A 274 -38.47 -9.76 -3.23
N PRO A 275 -39.53 -9.37 -3.96
CA PRO A 275 -39.52 -9.06 -5.41
C PRO A 275 -38.92 -7.69 -5.79
N PRO A 276 -38.74 -7.39 -7.10
CA PRO A 276 -38.10 -6.18 -7.55
C PRO A 276 -38.98 -4.95 -7.26
N GLY A 277 -38.53 -4.12 -6.32
CA GLY A 277 -39.05 -2.79 -6.03
C GLY A 277 -38.25 -1.69 -6.77
N PRO A 278 -38.86 -0.51 -7.00
CA PRO A 278 -38.61 0.32 -8.17
C PRO A 278 -37.30 1.10 -8.12
N ALA A 279 -36.88 1.48 -9.32
CA ALA A 279 -35.71 2.27 -9.70
C ALA A 279 -35.17 3.20 -8.61
N SER A 280 -33.85 3.14 -8.41
CA SER A 280 -33.10 4.14 -7.65
C SER A 280 -33.50 5.55 -8.10
N PRO A 281 -33.90 6.45 -7.19
CA PRO A 281 -34.13 7.82 -7.56
C PRO A 281 -32.81 8.47 -7.95
N ALA A 282 -32.90 9.21 -9.05
CA ALA A 282 -31.91 10.00 -9.75
C ALA A 282 -30.71 10.49 -8.92
N ALA A 283 -29.55 10.43 -9.58
CA ALA A 283 -28.35 11.19 -9.25
C ALA A 283 -28.73 12.60 -8.79
N GLY A 284 -28.38 12.91 -7.53
CA GLY A 284 -28.45 14.28 -7.03
C GLY A 284 -27.51 15.19 -7.83
N PRO A 285 -27.72 16.51 -7.75
CA PRO A 285 -26.92 17.50 -8.47
C PRO A 285 -25.42 17.28 -8.21
N HIS A 286 -24.64 17.19 -9.29
CA HIS A 286 -23.19 17.17 -9.23
C HIS A 286 -22.70 18.47 -8.56
N HIS A 287 -22.15 18.35 -7.36
CA HIS A 287 -21.38 19.44 -6.74
C HIS A 287 -19.95 19.39 -7.31
N ASP A 288 -19.45 20.55 -7.74
CA ASP A 288 -18.04 20.72 -8.10
C ASP A 288 -17.18 20.46 -6.86
N GLY A 289 -16.34 19.43 -6.91
CA GLY A 289 -15.49 19.02 -5.80
C GLY A 289 -14.57 17.85 -6.15
N PRO A 290 -13.55 17.58 -5.32
CA PRO A 290 -12.64 16.46 -5.49
C PRO A 290 -13.37 15.12 -5.39
N GLU A 291 -12.79 14.08 -5.98
CA GLU A 291 -13.34 12.73 -5.91
C GLU A 291 -13.13 12.16 -4.49
N PRO A 292 -14.19 11.69 -3.79
CA PRO A 292 -14.06 11.16 -2.44
C PRO A 292 -13.17 9.92 -2.37
N HIS A 293 -12.47 9.74 -1.24
CA HIS A 293 -11.65 8.56 -0.99
C HIS A 293 -12.47 7.26 -1.11
N ALA A 294 -11.84 6.20 -1.63
CA ALA A 294 -12.48 4.90 -1.75
C ALA A 294 -12.95 4.40 -0.37
N GLN A 295 -14.15 3.79 -0.33
CA GLN A 295 -14.81 3.30 0.90
C GLN A 295 -15.14 4.37 1.95
N SER A 296 -14.99 5.67 1.64
CA SER A 296 -15.41 6.76 2.52
C SER A 296 -16.94 6.81 2.67
N GLY A 297 -17.69 6.41 1.65
CA GLY A 297 -19.14 6.59 1.61
C GLY A 297 -19.58 8.05 1.47
N GLN A 298 -18.64 8.99 1.35
CA GLN A 298 -18.86 10.41 1.06
C GLN A 298 -19.21 10.56 -0.42
N ARG A 299 -20.12 11.48 -0.73
CA ARG A 299 -20.47 11.85 -2.11
C ARG A 299 -19.56 12.97 -2.60
N ARG A 300 -19.41 13.09 -3.92
CA ARG A 300 -18.56 14.14 -4.52
C ARG A 300 -19.06 15.52 -4.13
N GLY A 301 -18.16 16.35 -3.60
CA GLY A 301 -18.46 17.70 -3.11
C GLY A 301 -19.32 17.76 -1.85
N GLU A 302 -19.61 16.62 -1.20
CA GLU A 302 -20.41 16.58 0.02
C GLU A 302 -19.59 17.03 1.22
N THR A 303 -20.08 18.02 1.95
CA THR A 303 -19.45 18.49 3.19
C THR A 303 -19.68 17.51 4.34
N TRP A 304 -18.84 17.54 5.38
CA TRP A 304 -19.05 16.68 6.55
C TRP A 304 -20.43 16.85 7.20
N PRO A 305 -21.03 18.06 7.33
CA PRO A 305 -22.38 18.20 7.87
C PRO A 305 -23.45 17.53 6.99
N GLU A 306 -23.33 17.65 5.66
CA GLU A 306 -24.25 17.01 4.69
C GLU A 306 -24.14 15.48 4.75
N PHE A 307 -22.93 14.96 4.87
CA PHE A 307 -22.70 13.53 5.06
C PHE A 307 -23.44 13.01 6.31
N PHE A 308 -23.28 13.68 7.46
CA PHE A 308 -23.95 13.22 8.69
C PHE A 308 -25.46 13.42 8.63
N ALA A 309 -25.97 14.48 7.98
CA ALA A 309 -27.40 14.64 7.76
C ALA A 309 -27.98 13.49 6.92
N ARG A 310 -27.27 13.06 5.88
CA ARG A 310 -27.65 11.90 5.07
C ARG A 310 -27.55 10.60 5.84
N GLN A 311 -26.50 10.42 6.65
CA GLN A 311 -26.37 9.26 7.53
C GLN A 311 -27.53 9.21 8.52
N GLU A 312 -27.89 10.32 9.16
CA GLU A 312 -29.00 10.40 10.10
C GLU A 312 -30.32 10.02 9.44
N GLN A 313 -30.58 10.48 8.21
CA GLN A 313 -31.77 10.09 7.45
C GLN A 313 -31.79 8.58 7.16
N SER A 314 -30.63 8.00 6.80
CA SER A 314 -30.51 6.55 6.59
C SER A 314 -30.71 5.77 7.90
N GLN A 315 -30.15 6.26 9.01
CA GLN A 315 -30.29 5.65 10.34
C GLN A 315 -31.74 5.67 10.79
N ARG A 316 -32.48 6.79 10.66
CA ARG A 316 -33.93 6.85 10.98
C ARG A 316 -34.74 5.85 10.14
N ALA A 317 -34.39 5.69 8.86
CA ALA A 317 -35.05 4.71 8.00
C ALA A 317 -34.73 3.25 8.41
N GLN A 318 -33.53 2.98 8.94
CA GLN A 318 -33.16 1.68 9.50
C GLN A 318 -33.85 1.44 10.85
N GLU A 319 -33.90 2.43 11.74
CA GLU A 319 -34.61 2.36 13.03
C GLU A 319 -36.08 2.04 12.87
N ALA A 320 -36.74 2.59 11.85
CA ALA A 320 -38.14 2.32 11.57
C ALA A 320 -38.41 0.87 11.11
N LYS A 321 -37.39 0.15 10.66
CA LYS A 321 -37.49 -1.22 10.13
C LYS A 321 -36.85 -2.27 11.05
N GLU A 322 -36.21 -1.83 12.12
CA GLU A 322 -35.44 -2.69 13.02
C GLU A 322 -36.38 -3.53 13.89
N THR A 323 -36.10 -4.83 14.00
CA THR A 323 -36.79 -5.73 14.93
C THR A 323 -36.38 -5.46 16.39
N PRO A 324 -37.17 -5.91 17.38
CA PRO A 324 -36.80 -5.77 18.80
C PRO A 324 -35.42 -6.36 19.14
N GLU A 325 -35.07 -7.50 18.56
CA GLU A 325 -33.79 -8.17 18.77
C GLU A 325 -32.62 -7.39 18.15
N GLU A 326 -32.77 -6.90 16.92
CA GLU A 326 -31.76 -6.06 16.26
C GLU A 326 -31.57 -4.75 17.02
N ARG A 327 -32.67 -4.15 17.51
CA ARG A 327 -32.64 -2.95 18.34
C ARG A 327 -31.88 -3.18 19.63
N GLN A 328 -32.10 -4.30 20.30
CA GLN A 328 -31.36 -4.66 21.50
C GLN A 328 -29.85 -4.80 21.21
N GLN A 329 -29.48 -5.49 20.12
CA GLN A 329 -28.08 -5.65 19.73
C GLN A 329 -27.42 -4.31 19.35
N ARG A 330 -28.15 -3.40 18.71
CA ARG A 330 -27.65 -2.07 18.37
C ARG A 330 -27.46 -1.20 19.62
N LEU A 331 -28.42 -1.21 20.54
CA LEU A 331 -28.31 -0.47 21.80
C LEU A 331 -27.13 -0.98 22.64
N GLN A 332 -26.96 -2.31 22.74
CA GLN A 332 -25.79 -2.91 23.39
C GLN A 332 -24.47 -2.48 22.73
N ARG A 333 -24.42 -2.40 21.38
CA ARG A 333 -23.24 -1.90 20.66
C ARG A 333 -22.96 -0.42 20.96
N ALA A 334 -24.00 0.41 20.99
CA ALA A 334 -23.87 1.83 21.31
C ALA A 334 -23.37 2.02 22.75
N GLU A 335 -23.96 1.29 23.71
CA GLU A 335 -23.57 1.32 25.11
C GLU A 335 -22.13 0.86 25.32
N ALA A 336 -21.70 -0.22 24.68
CA ALA A 336 -20.33 -0.72 24.74
C ALA A 336 -19.28 0.29 24.24
N GLN A 337 -19.70 1.26 23.41
CA GLN A 337 -18.82 2.30 22.87
C GLN A 337 -18.93 3.64 23.60
N ASN A 338 -19.84 3.78 24.58
CA ASN A 338 -20.12 5.04 25.26
C ASN A 338 -18.91 5.59 26.04
N ASN A 339 -18.02 4.71 26.52
CA ASN A 339 -16.77 5.11 27.19
C ASN A 339 -15.61 5.37 26.22
N HIS A 340 -15.86 5.35 24.91
CA HIS A 340 -14.86 5.48 23.84
C HIS A 340 -13.68 4.50 24.03
N PRO A 341 -13.92 3.18 24.13
CA PRO A 341 -12.84 2.22 24.22
C PRO A 341 -12.00 2.25 22.94
N LEU A 342 -10.72 1.87 23.07
CA LEU A 342 -9.86 1.77 21.90
C LEU A 342 -10.45 0.80 20.87
N PRO A 343 -10.53 1.18 19.58
CA PRO A 343 -11.12 0.35 18.52
C PRO A 343 -10.42 -1.02 18.38
N GLY A 344 -9.10 -1.05 18.58
CA GLY A 344 -8.30 -2.27 18.49
C GLY A 344 -8.31 -2.93 17.10
N ARG A 345 -7.70 -4.12 17.01
CA ARG A 345 -7.56 -4.84 15.72
C ARG A 345 -8.88 -5.41 15.20
N LYS A 346 -9.83 -5.72 16.08
CA LYS A 346 -11.11 -6.40 15.76
C LYS A 346 -12.37 -5.54 16.02
N GLY A 347 -12.24 -4.33 16.56
CA GLY A 347 -13.40 -3.50 16.89
C GLY A 347 -13.90 -2.65 15.72
N PRO A 348 -14.63 -1.56 16.01
CA PRO A 348 -15.20 -0.68 14.99
C PRO A 348 -14.17 -0.14 13.99
N LEU A 349 -14.63 0.21 12.79
CA LEU A 349 -13.81 0.95 11.83
C LEU A 349 -13.62 2.39 12.31
N CYS A 350 -12.52 3.03 11.94
CA CYS A 350 -12.31 4.46 12.19
C CYS A 350 -12.13 5.18 10.86
N PHE A 351 -12.77 6.32 10.75
CA PHE A 351 -12.65 7.28 9.67
C PHE A 351 -12.23 8.60 10.29
N ILE A 352 -11.42 9.35 9.55
CA ILE A 352 -11.02 10.69 9.94
C ILE A 352 -11.44 11.65 8.83
N TRP A 353 -11.81 12.85 9.25
CA TRP A 353 -12.11 13.99 8.39
C TRP A 353 -10.93 14.95 8.47
N GLU A 354 -10.28 15.17 7.34
CA GLU A 354 -9.17 16.12 7.21
C GLU A 354 -9.51 17.11 6.08
N GLU A 355 -9.07 18.37 6.19
CA GLU A 355 -9.24 19.37 5.14
C GLU A 355 -8.15 19.18 4.05
N GLU A 356 -8.57 18.91 2.82
CA GLU A 356 -7.73 18.75 1.64
C GLU A 356 -8.18 19.77 0.57
N ASP A 357 -7.31 20.71 0.21
CA ASP A 357 -7.56 21.73 -0.82
C ASP A 357 -8.88 22.53 -0.63
N GLY A 358 -9.25 22.82 0.62
CA GLY A 358 -10.48 23.55 0.97
C GLY A 358 -11.73 22.69 1.04
N PHE A 359 -11.60 21.36 0.91
CA PHE A 359 -12.69 20.40 1.03
C PHE A 359 -12.43 19.45 2.21
N TRP A 360 -13.46 19.19 3.00
CA TRP A 360 -13.38 18.19 4.06
C TRP A 360 -13.53 16.79 3.46
N MET A 361 -12.49 15.97 3.60
CA MET A 361 -12.41 14.65 3.00
C MET A 361 -12.47 13.57 4.08
N ARG A 362 -13.39 12.62 3.94
CA ARG A 362 -13.50 11.46 4.84
C ARG A 362 -12.65 10.33 4.30
N HIS A 363 -11.74 9.80 5.11
CA HIS A 363 -10.93 8.66 4.71
C HIS A 363 -10.80 7.62 5.82
N ARG A 364 -10.65 6.36 5.40
CA ARG A 364 -10.60 5.22 6.31
C ARG A 364 -9.22 5.14 6.96
N VAL A 365 -9.20 5.11 8.29
CA VAL A 365 -7.97 4.92 9.06
C VAL A 365 -7.55 3.45 9.00
N ALA A 366 -6.28 3.21 8.67
CA ALA A 366 -5.71 1.87 8.66
C ALA A 366 -5.80 1.23 10.05
N ARG A 367 -6.12 -0.06 10.12
CA ARG A 367 -6.33 -0.80 11.39
C ARG A 367 -5.17 -0.69 12.38
N LEU A 368 -3.93 -0.63 11.89
CA LEU A 368 -2.74 -0.49 12.74
C LEU A 368 -2.58 0.90 13.35
N GLN A 369 -3.20 1.93 12.74
CA GLN A 369 -3.14 3.33 13.19
C GLN A 369 -4.43 3.76 13.89
N ALA A 370 -5.48 2.93 13.86
CA ALA A 370 -6.78 3.28 14.41
C ALA A 370 -6.71 3.68 15.88
N ASN A 371 -5.94 2.97 16.72
CA ASN A 371 -5.78 3.34 18.13
C ASN A 371 -5.06 4.68 18.30
N ASP A 372 -3.97 4.90 17.57
CA ASP A 372 -3.16 6.11 17.68
C ASP A 372 -3.98 7.34 17.24
N ARG A 373 -4.59 7.29 16.05
CA ARG A 373 -5.46 8.36 15.54
C ARG A 373 -6.68 8.60 16.43
N PHE A 374 -7.23 7.54 17.02
CA PHE A 374 -8.34 7.66 17.95
C PHE A 374 -7.93 8.42 19.21
N LEU A 375 -6.73 8.16 19.75
CA LEU A 375 -6.19 8.88 20.91
C LEU A 375 -5.82 10.32 20.62
N GLU A 376 -5.46 10.67 19.38
CA GLU A 376 -5.16 12.05 18.96
C GLU A 376 -6.38 13.00 19.03
N HIS A 377 -7.60 12.46 19.02
CA HIS A 377 -8.83 13.27 19.07
C HIS A 377 -9.41 13.26 20.49
N ALA A 378 -9.88 14.38 21.01
CA ALA A 378 -10.61 14.39 22.28
C ALA A 378 -11.91 13.57 22.18
N LYS A 379 -12.50 13.12 23.30
CA LYS A 379 -13.75 12.32 23.26
C LYS A 379 -14.89 13.05 22.54
N THR A 380 -14.98 14.37 22.68
CA THR A 380 -15.97 15.22 22.01
C THR A 380 -15.75 15.35 20.49
N GLN A 381 -14.54 15.02 20.01
CA GLN A 381 -14.16 15.01 18.60
C GLN A 381 -14.37 13.64 17.92
N ARG A 382 -15.07 12.70 18.59
CA ARG A 382 -15.32 11.34 18.09
C ARG A 382 -16.82 11.07 18.06
N ARG A 383 -17.33 10.61 16.92
CA ARG A 383 -18.74 10.22 16.75
C ARG A 383 -18.85 8.74 16.37
N TYR A 384 -19.66 7.98 17.11
CA TYR A 384 -19.88 6.56 16.83
C TYR A 384 -21.19 6.33 16.10
N ASN A 385 -21.16 5.53 15.04
CA ASN A 385 -22.34 5.04 14.32
C ASN A 385 -22.55 3.55 14.62
N ALA A 386 -23.56 3.26 15.44
CA ALA A 386 -23.86 1.90 15.88
C ALA A 386 -24.41 0.99 14.78
N PHE A 387 -25.03 1.54 13.73
CA PHE A 387 -25.56 0.77 12.59
C PHE A 387 -24.41 0.17 11.79
N ASN A 388 -23.48 1.02 11.37
CA ASN A 388 -22.35 0.65 10.52
C ASN A 388 -21.11 0.17 11.30
N LYS A 389 -21.13 0.28 12.64
CA LYS A 389 -20.01 -0.10 13.53
C LYS A 389 -18.73 0.67 13.18
N GLU A 390 -18.86 1.99 13.08
CA GLU A 390 -17.77 2.88 12.69
C GLU A 390 -17.68 4.12 13.59
N TRP A 391 -16.47 4.63 13.74
CA TRP A 391 -16.16 5.91 14.38
C TRP A 391 -15.74 6.91 13.33
N ASP A 392 -16.20 8.14 13.48
CA ASP A 392 -15.74 9.31 12.75
C ASP A 392 -14.97 10.23 13.70
N LEU A 393 -13.77 10.63 13.29
CA LEU A 393 -12.84 11.49 14.03
C LEU A 393 -12.71 12.80 13.28
N CYS A 394 -12.91 13.93 13.95
CA CYS A 394 -12.79 15.25 13.32
C CYS A 394 -12.54 16.32 14.38
N GLU A 395 -11.46 17.09 14.23
CA GLU A 395 -11.13 18.19 15.14
C GLU A 395 -12.25 19.25 15.18
N ASP A 396 -12.91 19.49 14.04
CA ASP A 396 -13.99 20.46 13.88
C ASP A 396 -15.30 20.07 14.57
N PHE A 397 -15.45 18.84 15.07
CA PHE A 397 -16.61 18.48 15.89
C PHE A 397 -16.63 19.22 17.22
N ASP A 398 -15.45 19.54 17.76
CA ASP A 398 -15.27 20.38 18.93
C ASP A 398 -13.90 21.08 18.86
N PRO A 399 -13.82 22.24 18.17
CA PRO A 399 -12.57 22.98 18.00
C PRO A 399 -11.97 23.52 19.31
N LYS A 400 -12.74 23.49 20.40
CA LYS A 400 -12.34 23.99 21.72
C LYS A 400 -11.89 22.88 22.66
N ALA A 401 -11.89 21.63 22.21
CA ALA A 401 -11.49 20.51 23.03
C ALA A 401 -10.02 20.64 23.43
N ASP A 402 -9.73 20.41 24.71
CA ASP A 402 -8.36 20.33 25.18
C ASP A 402 -7.64 19.16 24.48
N PRO A 403 -6.37 19.33 24.10
CA PRO A 403 -5.60 18.26 23.49
C PRO A 403 -5.57 17.03 24.43
N PRO A 404 -5.72 15.81 23.89
CA PRO A 404 -5.81 14.61 24.71
C PRO A 404 -4.59 14.47 25.63
N GLU A 405 -4.83 14.20 26.92
CA GLU A 405 -3.74 14.00 27.90
C GLU A 405 -2.80 12.88 27.42
N ASP A 406 -1.49 13.18 27.38
CA ASP A 406 -0.43 12.26 26.99
C ASP A 406 -0.41 11.00 27.88
N HIS A 407 -1.12 9.95 27.48
CA HIS A 407 -1.09 8.64 28.13
C HIS A 407 0.19 7.82 27.81
N TYR A 408 1.33 8.48 27.59
CA TYR A 408 2.64 7.82 27.64
C TYR A 408 3.19 7.87 29.08
N GLY A 409 2.49 7.20 29.99
CA GLY A 409 2.89 7.15 31.38
C GLY A 409 2.01 6.27 32.24
N ARG A 410 2.26 4.95 32.20
CA ARG A 410 2.32 4.07 33.39
C ARG A 410 2.64 2.62 32.98
N ALA A 411 3.79 2.17 33.51
CA ALA A 411 4.27 0.82 33.82
C ALA A 411 3.96 -0.32 32.84
#